data_AF-A0A822J1G4-F1
#
_entry.id   AF-A0A822J1G4-F1
#
_cell.length_a   1.000
_cell.length_b   1.000
_cell.length_c   1.000
_cell.angle_alpha   90.00
_cell.angle_beta   90.00
_cell.angle_gamma   90.00
#
_symmetry.space_group_name_H-M   'P 1'
#
loop_
_entity.id
_entity.type
_entity.pdbx_description
1 polymer ?
#
loop_
_entity_poly.entity_id
_entity_poly.type
_entity_poly.pdbx_seq_one_letter_code
_entity_poly.pdbx_strand_id
1 'polypeptide(L)'
;MKIKPILKISWNVSIANIGVKTAENVTAYIILNPEIVSRQINLEDNIVQLGDLKPDAGKGFKGNATFNANGMSKQEIAAWEPYAKIKVTWIEDGKLTTFES
;
A
#
# COMPACT_ATOMS: atom_id res chain seq x y z
N MET A 1 11.28 -0.49 32.84
CA MET A 1 10.67 0.15 31.66
C MET A 1 10.13 -0.95 30.76
N LYS A 2 8.80 -1.12 30.61
CA LYS A 2 8.26 -2.15 29.71
C LYS A 2 8.42 -1.67 28.27
N ILE A 3 9.22 -2.38 27.48
CA ILE A 3 9.32 -2.14 26.03
C ILE A 3 7.94 -2.40 25.45
N LYS A 4 7.30 -1.39 24.85
CA LYS A 4 6.05 -1.59 24.10
C LYS A 4 6.43 -2.31 22.81
N PRO A 5 5.90 -3.51 22.52
CA PRO A 5 6.12 -4.18 21.24
C PRO A 5 5.55 -3.28 20.14
N ILE A 6 6.45 -2.78 19.29
CA ILE A 6 6.12 -2.02 18.11
C ILE A 6 6.29 -2.98 16.93
N LEU A 7 5.22 -3.16 16.15
CA LEU A 7 5.29 -3.90 14.90
C LEU A 7 5.44 -2.90 13.76
N LYS A 8 6.33 -3.20 12.82
CA LYS A 8 6.49 -2.44 11.58
C LYS A 8 6.16 -3.35 10.41
N ILE A 9 5.15 -2.98 9.63
CA ILE A 9 4.87 -3.59 8.32
C ILE A 9 5.46 -2.66 7.27
N SER A 10 6.27 -3.21 6.37
CA SER A 10 6.87 -2.45 5.27
C SER A 10 6.47 -3.09 3.94
N TRP A 11 6.24 -2.28 2.92
CA TRP A 11 5.93 -2.76 1.58
C TRP A 11 6.90 -2.20 0.56
N ASN A 12 7.04 -2.96 -0.51
CA ASN A 12 7.69 -2.53 -1.74
C ASN A 12 6.75 -2.91 -2.88
N VAL A 13 6.26 -1.91 -3.60
CA VAL A 13 5.28 -2.07 -4.67
C VAL A 13 5.95 -1.71 -5.98
N SER A 14 5.69 -2.52 -7.00
CA SER A 14 6.04 -2.22 -8.40
C SER A 14 4.77 -2.26 -9.24
N ILE A 15 4.51 -1.17 -9.97
CA ILE A 15 3.38 -1.05 -10.90
C ILE A 15 3.95 -0.82 -12.30
N ALA A 16 3.53 -1.65 -13.25
CA ALA A 16 3.92 -1.56 -14.65
C ALA A 16 2.68 -1.41 -15.53
N ASN A 17 2.74 -0.53 -16.51
CA ASN A 17 1.74 -0.45 -17.55
C ASN A 17 2.03 -1.50 -18.62
N ILE A 18 1.25 -2.58 -18.62
CA ILE A 18 1.32 -3.66 -19.61
C ILE A 18 0.35 -3.44 -20.79
N GLY A 19 -0.35 -2.31 -20.82
CA GLY A 19 -1.28 -1.93 -21.87
C GLY A 19 -0.60 -1.20 -23.03
N VAL A 20 -1.36 -0.99 -24.11
CA VAL A 20 -0.87 -0.31 -25.33
C VAL A 20 -1.07 1.22 -25.31
N LYS A 21 -1.77 1.73 -24.30
CA LYS A 21 -2.04 3.17 -24.11
C LYS A 21 -1.29 3.70 -22.89
N THR A 22 -1.06 5.01 -22.85
CA THR A 22 -0.54 5.66 -21.65
C THR A 22 -1.60 5.63 -20.54
N ALA A 23 -1.22 5.14 -19.36
CA ALA A 23 -2.01 5.31 -18.15
C ALA A 23 -1.66 6.67 -17.54
N GLU A 24 -2.62 7.60 -17.56
CA GLU A 24 -2.41 8.97 -17.09
C GLU A 24 -2.71 9.10 -15.60
N ASN A 25 -2.01 10.02 -14.91
CA ASN A 25 -2.26 10.36 -13.51
C ASN A 25 -2.33 9.14 -12.57
N VAL A 26 -1.45 8.15 -12.77
CA VAL A 26 -1.44 6.93 -11.98
C VAL A 26 -1.19 7.25 -10.52
N THR A 27 -2.07 6.77 -9.65
CA THR A 27 -1.96 6.90 -8.19
C THR A 27 -2.14 5.53 -7.55
N ALA A 28 -1.25 5.20 -6.63
CA ALA A 28 -1.29 3.95 -5.87
C ALA A 28 -1.61 4.23 -4.40
N TYR A 29 -2.40 3.34 -3.80
CA TYR A 29 -2.85 3.42 -2.41
C TYR A 29 -2.58 2.08 -1.74
N ILE A 30 -2.03 2.13 -0.53
CA ILE A 30 -2.02 1.02 0.41
C ILE A 30 -3.18 1.21 1.37
N ILE A 31 -4.05 0.21 1.39
CA ILE A 31 -5.24 0.15 2.21
C ILE A 31 -5.00 -0.89 3.29
N LEU A 32 -4.94 -0.46 4.54
CA LEU A 32 -4.83 -1.34 5.70
C LEU A 32 -6.23 -1.78 6.14
N ASN A 33 -6.39 -3.06 6.51
CA ASN A 33 -7.65 -3.58 7.03
C ASN A 33 -8.05 -2.80 8.31
N PRO A 34 -9.32 -2.39 8.46
CA PRO A 34 -9.81 -1.74 9.67
C PRO A 34 -9.42 -2.43 10.99
N GLU A 35 -9.31 -3.75 11.00
CA GLU A 35 -8.91 -4.54 12.18
C GLU A 35 -7.55 -4.11 12.74
N ILE A 36 -6.58 -3.82 11.86
CA ILE A 36 -5.22 -3.41 12.25
C ILE A 36 -5.05 -1.90 12.37
N VAL A 37 -5.88 -1.11 11.65
CA VAL A 37 -5.87 0.36 11.70
C VAL A 37 -6.13 0.86 13.12
N SER A 38 -6.95 0.17 13.90
CA SER A 38 -7.22 0.50 15.31
C SER A 38 -5.96 0.57 16.20
N ARG A 39 -4.88 -0.10 15.79
CA ARG A 39 -3.60 -0.16 16.51
C ARG A 39 -2.50 0.67 15.84
N GLN A 40 -2.82 1.40 14.77
CA GLN A 40 -1.86 2.20 14.02
C GLN A 40 -1.30 3.34 14.87
N ILE A 41 0.02 3.50 14.83
CA ILE A 41 0.77 4.61 15.43
C ILE A 41 1.17 5.60 14.34
N ASN A 42 1.68 5.09 13.21
CA ASN A 42 2.15 5.90 12.09
C ASN A 42 1.93 5.18 10.76
N LEU A 43 1.79 5.95 9.68
CA LEU A 43 1.62 5.49 8.31
C LEU A 43 2.35 6.43 7.36
N GLU A 44 3.29 5.88 6.60
CA GLU A 44 4.16 6.62 5.68
C GLU A 44 4.03 6.06 4.27
N ASP A 45 3.96 6.96 3.28
CA ASP A 45 3.96 6.62 1.85
C ASP A 45 2.90 5.56 1.47
N ASN A 46 1.72 5.68 2.07
CA ASN A 46 0.57 4.82 1.77
C ASN A 46 -0.25 5.34 0.58
N ILE A 47 0.02 6.55 0.10
CA ILE A 47 -0.54 7.10 -1.13
C ILE A 47 0.60 7.71 -1.92
N VAL A 48 0.80 7.28 -3.15
CA VAL A 48 1.89 7.76 -4.01
C VAL A 48 1.35 8.08 -5.39
N GLN A 49 1.56 9.32 -5.84
CA GLN A 49 1.31 9.74 -7.20
C GLN A 49 2.51 9.33 -8.06
N LEU A 50 2.28 8.39 -8.98
CA LEU A 50 3.29 7.89 -9.91
C LEU A 50 3.33 8.72 -11.20
N GLY A 51 2.31 9.55 -11.45
CA GLY A 51 2.18 10.33 -12.68
C GLY A 51 1.88 9.42 -13.87
N ASP A 52 2.25 9.87 -15.07
CA ASP A 52 1.93 9.11 -16.28
C ASP A 52 2.88 7.92 -16.46
N LEU A 53 2.31 6.77 -16.83
CA LEU A 53 3.02 5.55 -17.20
C LEU A 53 2.74 5.23 -18.67
N LYS A 54 3.75 5.44 -19.52
CA LYS A 54 3.72 5.02 -20.93
C LYS A 54 3.63 3.48 -21.04
N PRO A 55 3.24 2.93 -22.20
CA PRO A 55 3.34 1.49 -22.46
C PRO A 55 4.72 0.94 -22.07
N ASP A 56 4.74 -0.22 -21.43
CA ASP A 56 5.92 -0.92 -20.91
C ASP A 56 6.73 -0.18 -19.82
N ALA A 57 6.30 1.02 -19.41
CA ALA A 57 6.92 1.74 -18.31
C ALA A 57 6.41 1.23 -16.95
N GLY A 58 7.30 1.23 -15.96
CA GLY A 58 6.96 0.91 -14.58
C GLY A 58 7.57 1.87 -13.58
N LYS A 59 6.93 1.99 -12.42
CA LYS A 59 7.44 2.71 -11.26
C LYS A 59 7.17 1.91 -10.00
N GLY A 60 8.05 2.05 -9.03
CA GLY A 60 7.90 1.43 -7.73
C GLY A 60 8.00 2.44 -6.60
N PHE A 61 7.43 2.08 -5.45
CA PHE A 61 7.52 2.86 -4.23
C PHE A 61 7.63 1.94 -3.02
N LYS A 62 8.12 2.50 -1.93
CA LYS A 62 8.23 1.84 -0.63
C LYS A 62 7.45 2.67 0.38
N GLY A 63 6.93 2.01 1.39
CA GLY A 63 6.31 2.68 2.52
C GLY A 63 6.25 1.74 3.70
N ASN A 64 5.75 2.28 4.82
CA ASN A 64 5.66 1.50 6.03
C ASN A 64 4.56 2.00 6.96
N ALA A 65 4.05 1.08 7.78
CA ALA A 65 3.11 1.36 8.85
C ALA A 65 3.66 0.80 10.16
N THR A 66 3.49 1.57 11.22
CA THR A 66 3.91 1.20 12.57
C THR A 66 2.68 1.01 13.44
N PHE A 67 2.63 -0.10 14.19
CA PHE A 67 1.49 -0.48 15.00
C PHE A 67 1.87 -0.83 16.44
N ASN A 68 0.90 -0.67 17.33
CA ASN A 68 0.97 -1.08 18.71
C ASN A 68 0.61 -2.57 18.87
N ALA A 69 1.62 -3.41 19.03
CA ALA A 69 1.48 -4.86 19.22
C ALA A 69 1.52 -5.28 20.69
N ASN A 70 1.32 -4.35 21.63
CA ASN A 70 1.30 -4.68 23.06
C ASN A 70 0.18 -5.67 23.39
N GLY A 71 0.52 -6.70 24.17
CA GLY A 71 -0.42 -7.75 24.57
C GLY A 71 -0.79 -8.75 23.47
N MET A 72 -0.11 -8.72 22.32
CA MET A 72 -0.34 -9.66 21.22
C MET A 72 0.70 -10.78 21.20
N SER A 73 0.27 -11.98 20.82
CA SER A 73 1.12 -13.13 20.51
C SER A 73 1.80 -12.97 19.15
N LYS A 74 2.85 -13.76 18.92
CA LYS A 74 3.54 -13.80 17.63
C LYS A 74 2.63 -14.31 16.50
N GLN A 75 1.70 -15.23 16.78
CA GLN A 75 0.75 -15.72 15.77
C GLN A 75 -0.24 -14.64 15.34
N GLU A 76 -0.78 -13.87 16.29
CA GLU A 76 -1.69 -12.77 15.97
C GLU A 76 -0.99 -11.67 15.16
N ILE A 77 0.28 -11.40 15.46
CA ILE A 77 1.10 -10.46 14.68
C ILE A 77 1.34 -10.98 13.25
N ALA A 78 1.68 -12.26 13.09
CA ALA A 78 1.94 -12.85 11.77
C ALA A 78 0.68 -12.87 10.89
N ALA A 79 -0.51 -12.99 11.49
CA ALA A 79 -1.78 -12.93 10.77
C ALA A 79 -2.07 -11.56 10.14
N TRP A 80 -1.27 -10.53 10.41
CA TRP A 80 -1.50 -9.19 9.88
C TRP A 80 -0.90 -8.91 8.50
N GLU A 81 0.06 -9.72 8.03
CA GLU A 81 0.66 -9.56 6.70
C GLU A 81 -0.38 -9.51 5.55
N PRO A 82 -1.44 -10.34 5.51
CA PRO A 82 -2.46 -10.28 4.45
C PRO A 82 -3.43 -9.09 4.56
N TYR A 83 -3.30 -8.24 5.58
CA TYR A 83 -4.23 -7.13 5.82
C TYR A 83 -3.84 -5.81 5.15
N ALA A 84 -2.77 -5.79 4.34
CA ALA A 84 -2.48 -4.68 3.45
C ALA A 84 -2.92 -5.03 2.03
N LYS A 85 -3.79 -4.20 1.46
CA LYS A 85 -4.25 -4.27 0.07
C LYS A 85 -3.66 -3.12 -0.74
N ILE A 86 -3.55 -3.33 -2.04
CA ILE A 86 -3.17 -2.26 -2.97
C ILE A 86 -4.36 -1.88 -3.83
N LYS A 87 -4.59 -0.57 -3.94
CA LYS A 87 -5.49 0.01 -4.93
C LYS A 87 -4.68 0.88 -5.87
N VAL A 88 -4.94 0.79 -7.16
CA VAL A 88 -4.31 1.63 -8.19
C VAL A 88 -5.40 2.29 -9.02
N THR A 89 -5.28 3.58 -9.26
CA THR A 89 -6.20 4.34 -10.12
C THR A 89 -5.41 5.07 -11.20
N TRP A 90 -5.98 5.16 -12.40
CA TRP A 90 -5.40 5.91 -13.52
C TRP A 90 -6.51 6.41 -14.46
N ILE A 91 -6.18 7.35 -15.32
CA ILE A 91 -7.06 7.81 -16.39
C ILE A 91 -6.64 7.10 -17.69
N GLU A 92 -7.63 6.53 -18.38
CA GLU A 92 -7.47 5.97 -19.72
C GLU A 92 -8.65 6.43 -20.57
N ASP A 93 -8.37 6.99 -21.75
CA ASP A 93 -9.37 7.58 -22.65
C ASP A 93 -10.33 8.58 -21.95
N GLY A 94 -9.80 9.39 -21.04
CA GLY A 94 -10.57 10.38 -20.27
C GLY A 94 -11.46 9.79 -19.17
N LYS A 95 -11.36 8.48 -18.88
CA LYS A 95 -12.13 7.81 -17.82
C LYS A 95 -11.23 7.32 -16.69
N LEU A 96 -11.68 7.50 -15.46
CA LEU A 96 -11.03 6.94 -14.28
C LEU A 96 -11.22 5.42 -14.26
N THR A 97 -10.11 4.70 -14.18
CA THR A 97 -10.04 3.25 -14.04
C THR A 97 -9.44 2.90 -12.69
N THR A 98 -9.83 1.76 -12.13
CA THR A 98 -9.41 1.30 -10.80
C THR A 98 -9.10 -0.19 -10.81
N PHE A 99 -8.03 -0.56 -10.10
CA PHE A 99 -7.64 -1.93 -9.80
C PHE A 99 -7.45 -2.08 -8.28
N GLU A 100 -7.84 -3.22 -7.72
CA GLU A 100 -7.67 -3.54 -6.30
C GLU A 100 -7.20 -5.00 -6.14
N SER A 101 -6.19 -5.22 -5.30
CA SER A 101 -5.65 -6.55 -4.94
C SER A 101 -5.37 -6.67 -3.44
#